data_AF-A0A9Q4CY97-F1
#
_entry.id   AF-A0A9Q4CY97-F1
#
_cell.length_a   1.000
_cell.length_b   1.000
_cell.length_c   1.000
_cell.angle_alpha   90.00
_cell.angle_beta   90.00
_cell.angle_gamma   90.00
#
_symmetry.space_group_name_H-M   'P 1'
#
loop_
_entity.id
_entity.type
_entity.pdbx_description
1 polymer ?
#
loop_
_entity_poly.entity_id
_entity_poly.type
_entity_poly.pdbx_seq_one_letter_code
_entity_poly.pdbx_strand_id
1 'polypeptide(L)' 'MQRTRSLRYTLFICMFAVVLAGLFSHSYLLLAAAVVLAIVLGVVADVVENRPTNPFRKYNALHDHHVSVGE' A
#
# COMPACT_ATOMS: atom_id res chain seq x y z
N MET A 1 0.60 3.79 -15.42
CA MET A 1 0.02 2.56 -14.84
C MET A 1 1.01 1.39 -14.74
N GLN A 2 1.79 1.05 -15.78
CA GLN A 2 2.69 -0.13 -15.72
C GLN A 2 3.88 0.01 -14.74
N ARG A 3 4.50 1.19 -14.65
CA ARG A 3 5.65 1.44 -13.73
C ARG A 3 5.27 1.28 -12.25
N THR A 4 4.12 1.79 -11.83
CA THR A 4 3.62 1.70 -10.45
C THR A 4 3.38 0.25 -10.04
N ARG A 5 2.87 -0.57 -10.98
CA ARG A 5 2.58 -1.98 -10.76
C ARG A 5 3.87 -2.80 -10.60
N SER A 6 4.88 -2.55 -11.44
CA SER A 6 6.18 -3.21 -11.32
C SER A 6 6.89 -2.86 -10.02
N LEU A 7 6.89 -1.58 -9.64
CA LEU A 7 7.49 -1.12 -8.38
C LEU A 7 6.86 -1.84 -7.17
N ARG A 8 5.52 -1.97 -7.16
CA ARG A 8 4.79 -2.65 -6.09
C ARG A 8 5.22 -4.11 -5.94
N TYR A 9 5.35 -4.86 -7.05
CA TYR A 9 5.81 -6.24 -6.98
C TYR A 9 7.25 -6.37 -6.51
N THR A 10 8.15 -5.48 -6.96
CA THR A 10 9.54 -5.47 -6.48
C THR A 10 9.60 -5.21 -4.97
N LEU A 11 8.83 -4.25 -4.46
CA LEU A 11 8.75 -3.96 -3.02
C LEU A 11 8.22 -5.16 -2.23
N PHE A 12 7.18 -5.85 -2.72
CA PHE A 12 6.66 -7.06 -2.09
C PHE A 12 7.70 -8.19 -2.05
N ILE A 13 8.44 -8.41 -3.14
CA ILE A 13 9.50 -9.44 -3.19
C ILE A 13 10.60 -9.12 -2.19
N CYS A 14 11.09 -7.87 -2.13
CA CYS A 14 12.10 -7.46 -1.18
C CYS A 14 11.61 -7.62 0.27
N MET A 15 10.37 -7.22 0.57
CA MET A 15 9.77 -7.38 1.89
C MET A 15 9.68 -8.86 2.30
N PHE A 16 9.24 -9.73 1.38
CA PHE A 16 9.17 -11.16 1.63
C PHE A 16 10.55 -11.77 1.91
N ALA A 17 11.58 -11.36 1.16
CA ALA A 17 12.95 -11.80 1.39
C ALA A 17 13.48 -11.37 2.78
N VAL A 18 13.17 -10.15 3.23
CA VAL A 18 13.55 -9.66 4.56
C VAL A 18 12.85 -10.45 5.67
N VAL A 19 11.56 -10.76 5.51
CA VAL A 19 10.82 -11.60 6.46
C VAL A 19 11.44 -13.00 6.55
N LEU A 20 11.75 -13.62 5.41
CA LEU A 20 12.44 -14.92 5.38
C LEU A 20 13.80 -14.87 6.08
N ALA A 21 14.60 -13.83 5.82
CA ALA A 21 15.89 -13.65 6.50
C ALA A 21 15.73 -13.46 8.02
N GLY A 22 14.73 -12.69 8.44
CA GLY A 22 14.37 -12.53 9.85
C GLY A 22 14.01 -13.86 10.51
N LEU A 23 13.19 -14.66 9.84
CA LEU A 23 12.79 -15.99 10.30
C LEU A 23 13.99 -16.94 10.45
N PHE A 24 14.85 -17.00 9.43
CA PHE A 24 16.07 -17.82 9.45
C PHE A 24 17.05 -17.40 10.55
N SER A 25 17.17 -16.09 10.79
CA SER A 25 18.06 -15.56 11.82
C SER A 25 17.56 -15.78 13.25
N HIS A 26 16.32 -16.25 13.45
CA HIS A 26 15.65 -16.35 14.75
C HIS A 26 15.68 -15.04 15.56
N SER A 27 15.84 -13.90 14.89
CA SER A 27 15.97 -12.61 15.53
C SER A 27 14.62 -11.89 15.55
N TYR A 28 14.01 -11.85 16.74
CA TYR A 28 12.75 -11.15 16.96
C TYR A 28 12.85 -9.63 16.70
N LEU A 29 14.03 -9.03 16.87
CA LEU A 29 14.30 -7.63 16.53
C LEU A 29 14.22 -7.39 15.02
N LEU A 30 14.83 -8.26 14.21
CA LEU A 30 14.74 -8.18 12.75
C LEU A 30 13.30 -8.39 12.28
N LEU A 31 12.58 -9.33 12.90
CA LEU A 31 11.18 -9.57 12.58
C LEU A 31 10.30 -8.34 12.89
N ALA A 32 10.48 -7.71 14.06
CA ALA A 32 9.75 -6.51 14.44
C ALA A 32 10.05 -5.33 13.49
N ALA A 33 11.32 -5.13 13.14
CA ALA A 33 11.71 -4.11 12.17
C ALA A 33 11.10 -4.38 10.79
N ALA A 34 11.03 -5.64 10.36
CA ALA A 34 10.41 -6.04 9.10
C ALA A 34 8.90 -5.75 9.07
N VAL A 35 8.19 -5.99 10.18
CA VAL A 35 6.76 -5.66 10.32
C VAL A 35 6.52 -4.16 10.19
N VAL A 36 7.33 -3.34 10.87
CA VAL A 36 7.22 -1.86 10.77
C VAL A 36 7.47 -1.40 9.34
N LEU A 37 8.51 -1.93 8.69
CA LEU A 37 8.82 -1.64 7.27
C LEU A 37 7.67 -2.02 6.34
N ALA A 38 7.01 -3.16 6.57
CA ALA A 38 5.86 -3.61 5.79
C ALA A 38 4.68 -2.62 5.87
N ILE A 39 4.38 -2.11 7.07
CA ILE A 39 3.32 -1.11 7.28
C ILE A 39 3.65 0.18 6.53
N VAL A 40 4.88 0.69 6.67
CA VAL A 40 5.33 1.92 5.99
C VAL A 40 5.23 1.76 4.47
N LEU A 41 5.68 0.64 3.92
CA LEU A 41 5.58 0.35 2.50
C LEU A 41 4.13 0.28 2.01
N GLY A 42 3.22 -0.31 2.80
CA GLY A 42 1.79 -0.35 2.49
C GLY A 42 1.20 1.05 2.39
N VAL A 43 1.49 1.93 3.37
CA VAL A 43 1.01 3.32 3.36
C VAL A 43 1.57 4.09 2.17
N VAL A 44 2.88 3.98 1.89
CA VAL A 44 3.52 4.68 0.77
C VAL A 44 2.96 4.18 -0.57
N ALA A 45 2.78 2.87 -0.73
CA ALA A 45 2.20 2.30 -1.94
C ALA A 45 0.78 2.82 -2.19
N ASP A 46 -0.05 2.86 -1.15
CA ASP A 46 -1.41 3.38 -1.23
C ASP A 46 -1.42 4.87 -1.62
N VAL A 47 -0.55 5.69 -1.01
CA VAL A 47 -0.42 7.11 -1.36
C VAL A 47 0.05 7.30 -2.81
N VAL A 48 1.01 6.50 -3.27
CA VAL A 48 1.54 6.59 -4.65
C VAL A 48 0.51 6.13 -5.68
N GLU A 49 -0.23 5.07 -5.37
CA GLU A 49 -1.25 4.52 -6.26
C GLU A 49 -2.50 5.43 -6.32
N ASN A 50 -2.86 6.07 -5.21
CA ASN A 50 -3.99 6.99 -5.11
C ASN A 50 -3.64 8.45 -5.44
N ARG A 51 -2.37 8.82 -5.59
CA ARG A 51 -1.94 10.18 -5.97
C ARG A 51 -2.62 10.72 -7.25
N PRO A 52 -2.75 9.95 -8.35
CA PRO A 52 -3.38 10.42 -9.58
C PRO A 52 -4.89 10.61 -9.45
N THR A 53 -5.55 9.82 -8.58
CA THR A 53 -7.00 9.80 -8.39
C THR A 53 -7.47 10.70 -7.24
N ASN A 54 -6.58 11.12 -6.35
CA ASN A 54 -6.86 12.00 -5.22
C ASN A 54 -7.57 13.32 -5.59
N PRO A 55 -7.21 14.03 -6.69
CA PRO A 55 -7.92 15.24 -7.12
C PRO A 55 -9.38 14.98 -7.51
N PHE A 56 -9.70 13.75 -7.93
CA PHE A 56 -11.03 13.36 -8.39
C PHE A 56 -11.90 12.79 -7.27
N ARG A 57 -11.30 12.42 -6.14
CA ARG A 57 -11.98 11.88 -4.96
C ARG A 57 -13.09 12.80 -4.42
N LYS A 58 -12.94 14.12 -4.57
CA LYS A 58 -13.98 15.11 -4.22
C LYS A 58 -15.24 15.03 -5.09
N TYR A 59 -15.13 14.53 -6.31
CA TYR A 59 -16.27 14.36 -7.22
C TYR A 59 -17.03 13.05 -6.96
N ASN A 60 -16.38 12.02 -6.41
CA ASN A 60 -17.08 10.82 -5.94
C ASN A 60 -18.04 11.14 -4.79
N ALA A 61 -17.64 11.99 -3.84
CA ALA A 61 -18.53 12.43 -2.75
C ALA A 61 -19.77 13.20 -3.24
N LEU A 62 -19.67 13.87 -4.40
CA LEU A 62 -20.81 14.53 -5.06
C LEU A 62 -21.70 13.55 -5.83
N HIS A 63 -21.14 12.44 -6.31
CA HIS A 63 -21.89 11.39 -7.00
C HIS A 63 -22.78 10.61 -6.03
N ASP A 64 -22.27 10.26 -4.84
CA ASP A 64 -23.03 9.51 -3.83
C ASP A 64 -24.22 10.32 -3.26
N HIS A 65 -24.10 11.65 -3.16
CA HIS A 65 -25.20 12.52 -2.72
C HIS A 65 -26.34 12.67 -3.74
N HIS A 66 -26.08 12.45 -5.03
CA HIS A 66 -27.12 12.52 -6.06
C HIS A 66 -27.90 11.21 -6.22
N VAL A 67 -27.34 10.08 -5.80
CA VAL A 67 -28.01 8.77 -5.87
C VAL A 67 -29.02 8.60 -4.72
N SER A 68 -28.81 9.24 -3.57
CA SER A 68 -29.72 9.13 -2.41
C SER A 68 -31.00 10.00 -2.50
N VAL A 69 -31.24 10.70 -3.60
CA VAL A 69 -32.44 11.55 -3.78
C VAL A 69 -33.50 10.87 -4.66
N GLY A 70 -33.32 9.57 -4.97
CA GLY A 70 -34.20 8.81 -5.87
C GLY A 70 -34.59 7.41 -5.39
N GLU A 71 -34.53 7.13 -4.09
CA GLU A 71 -35.22 5.98 -3.46
C GLU A 71 -36.39 6.46 -2.58
#